data_AF-Q9S1P2-F1
#
_entry.id   AF-Q9S1P2-F1
#
_cell.length_a   1.000
_cell.length_b   1.000
_cell.length_c   1.000
_cell.angle_alpha   90.00
_cell.angle_beta   90.00
_cell.angle_gamma   90.00
#
_symmetry.space_group_name_H-M   'P 1'
#
loop_
_entity.id
_entity.type
_entity.pdbx_description
1 polymer ?
#
loop_
_entity_poly.entity_id
_entity_poly.type
_entity_poly.pdbx_seq_one_letter_code
_entity_poly.pdbx_strand_id
1 'polypeptide(L)'
;MSTDVIVVGAGPTGLMLACELALAGVRTRVLERRTEPQRDSRALSLHPRSVELMDQRGLLDRFLPLGRAVPGWHFAGLRTQLDFSALDSRHGYTLFLAQARTEAILERRAHELGVEISRGHEVLGVRQDGDGVEVEVRAPGGGTETAHSLYAVGCDGGRSIVRQAAGIGFPGTDETLTGVLGDFAVVDPQPGALAAARAGGVIVAPLEGGVTRFVYLDPERIRVPAREPVSLEEFRTSLTRITGSDCGVAEPVWLSRFGNATRLAESYRSGRILLAGDAAHIHFPAAGQGLNTGLQDAMNLGWKLAAVVGGWAPPGLLDGYDGERRPVGRSVTENTEVQTLLAELTLVAQYRRPAEALRRLLDQLLGMAEVNRRLADQVSALGTGYPPPDPGADPLVGRRMPDVGLTAAGSEATRVYELLHGGRFVLLSLAGDPALRESVDAGWGPRVTAVAVDKYDEHPDLDGVTEVLVRPDGHVAWATRTTDGGARDDQRARALTAWAGTRS
;
A
#
# COMPACT_ATOMS: atom_id res chain seq x y z
N MET A 1 3.75 -20.34 23.69
CA MET A 1 4.52 -19.35 22.90
C MET A 1 4.12 -17.94 23.32
N SER A 2 5.06 -16.99 23.40
CA SER A 2 4.81 -15.58 23.73
C SER A 2 4.36 -14.74 22.52
N THR A 3 4.63 -15.22 21.30
CA THR A 3 4.34 -14.55 20.04
C THR A 3 3.51 -15.47 19.14
N ASP A 4 2.45 -14.94 18.53
CA ASP A 4 1.62 -15.66 17.58
C ASP A 4 2.13 -15.47 16.15
N VAL A 5 2.54 -14.24 15.80
CA VAL A 5 3.05 -13.88 14.47
C VAL A 5 4.36 -13.11 14.58
N ILE A 6 5.36 -13.55 13.81
CA ILE A 6 6.61 -12.79 13.61
C ILE A 6 6.53 -12.05 12.28
N VAL A 7 6.73 -10.74 12.29
CA VAL A 7 6.88 -9.92 11.09
C VAL A 7 8.35 -9.59 10.90
N VAL A 8 8.92 -9.92 9.74
CA VAL A 8 10.34 -9.67 9.44
C VAL A 8 10.46 -8.40 8.60
N GLY A 9 11.03 -7.35 9.19
CA GLY A 9 11.20 -6.03 8.60
C GLY A 9 10.26 -4.97 9.20
N ALA A 10 10.83 -3.89 9.73
CA ALA A 10 10.10 -2.72 10.24
C ALA A 10 10.07 -1.59 9.20
N GLY A 11 9.87 -1.96 7.92
CA GLY A 11 9.45 -1.01 6.90
C GLY A 11 7.96 -0.67 7.06
N PRO A 12 7.42 0.25 6.25
CA PRO A 12 6.04 0.71 6.37
C PRO A 12 5.02 -0.43 6.21
N THR A 13 5.27 -1.39 5.33
CA THR A 13 4.43 -2.60 5.19
C THR A 13 4.43 -3.44 6.46
N GLY A 14 5.60 -3.73 7.03
CA GLY A 14 5.70 -4.56 8.23
C GLY A 14 5.11 -3.87 9.47
N LEU A 15 5.32 -2.56 9.61
CA LEU A 15 4.72 -1.76 10.67
C LEU A 15 3.20 -1.69 10.55
N MET A 16 2.67 -1.46 9.35
CA MET A 16 1.22 -1.49 9.09
C MET A 16 0.65 -2.86 9.43
N LEU A 17 1.27 -3.95 8.95
CA LEU A 17 0.80 -5.30 9.22
C LEU A 17 0.81 -5.62 10.72
N ALA A 18 1.85 -5.21 11.43
CA ALA A 18 1.93 -5.41 12.87
C ALA A 18 0.84 -4.63 13.62
N CYS A 19 0.50 -3.41 13.17
CA CYS A 19 -0.65 -2.66 13.68
C CYS A 19 -1.96 -3.42 13.44
N GLU A 20 -2.19 -3.92 12.22
CA GLU A 20 -3.42 -4.65 11.88
C GLU A 20 -3.59 -5.92 12.70
N LEU A 21 -2.51 -6.69 12.88
CA LEU A 21 -2.51 -7.90 13.70
C LEU A 21 -2.79 -7.58 15.17
N ALA A 22 -2.08 -6.61 15.74
CA ALA A 22 -2.24 -6.23 17.14
C ALA A 22 -3.62 -5.60 17.42
N LEU A 23 -4.16 -4.82 16.47
CA LEU A 23 -5.52 -4.29 16.54
C LEU A 23 -6.57 -5.40 16.65
N ALA A 24 -6.33 -6.53 15.97
CA ALA A 24 -7.16 -7.73 16.01
C ALA A 24 -6.81 -8.69 17.16
N GLY A 25 -5.95 -8.29 18.11
CA GLY A 25 -5.62 -9.04 19.32
C GLY A 25 -4.54 -10.12 19.14
N VAL A 26 -3.78 -10.11 18.04
CA VAL A 26 -2.70 -11.06 17.78
C VAL A 26 -1.38 -10.59 18.42
N ARG A 27 -0.72 -11.47 19.18
CA ARG A 27 0.59 -11.13 19.78
C ARG A 27 1.66 -11.12 18.71
N THR A 28 2.16 -9.93 18.40
CA THR A 28 3.02 -9.69 17.23
C THR A 28 4.40 -9.19 17.66
N ARG A 29 5.46 -9.80 17.10
CA ARG A 29 6.85 -9.34 17.23
C ARG A 29 7.39 -8.97 15.87
N VAL A 30 7.97 -7.77 15.75
CA VAL A 30 8.64 -7.29 14.54
C VAL A 30 10.15 -7.42 14.73
N LEU A 31 10.83 -8.09 13.79
CA LEU A 31 12.28 -8.23 13.77
C LEU A 31 12.87 -7.33 12.68
N GLU A 32 13.73 -6.39 13.05
CA GLU A 32 14.33 -5.43 12.13
C GLU A 32 15.85 -5.41 12.27
N ARG A 33 16.56 -5.63 11.17
CA ARG A 33 18.03 -5.63 11.13
C ARG A 33 18.66 -4.28 11.42
N ARG A 34 18.00 -3.17 11.05
CA ARG A 34 18.51 -1.82 11.29
C ARG A 34 18.38 -1.48 12.77
N THR A 35 19.44 -0.91 13.35
CA THR A 35 19.45 -0.45 14.74
C THR A 35 18.66 0.84 14.92
N GLU A 36 18.55 1.65 13.87
CA GLU A 36 17.79 2.90 13.87
C GLU A 36 16.80 2.95 12.69
N PRO A 37 15.69 3.72 12.81
CA PRO A 37 14.81 4.02 11.68
C PRO A 37 15.58 4.67 10.53
N GLN A 38 15.20 4.33 9.30
CA GLN A 38 15.82 4.96 8.12
C GLN A 38 15.26 6.37 7.94
N ARG A 39 16.15 7.35 8.03
CA ARG A 39 15.80 8.76 7.84
C ARG A 39 15.66 9.12 6.36
N ASP A 40 16.43 8.43 5.52
CA ASP A 40 16.51 8.70 4.09
C ASP A 40 15.55 7.84 3.29
N SER A 41 14.45 8.43 2.82
CA SER A 41 13.36 7.72 2.15
C SER A 41 13.37 7.92 0.64
N ARG A 42 13.16 6.86 -0.15
CA ARG A 42 12.91 6.97 -1.60
C ARG A 42 11.50 7.44 -1.94
N ALA A 43 10.49 7.01 -1.19
CA ALA A 43 9.09 7.33 -1.45
C ALA A 43 8.69 8.69 -0.84
N LEU A 44 7.79 9.39 -1.54
CA LEU A 44 7.33 10.75 -1.22
C LEU A 44 5.81 10.91 -1.29
N SER A 45 5.05 9.84 -1.54
CA SER A 45 3.63 9.95 -1.88
C SER A 45 2.80 8.82 -1.25
N LEU A 46 1.75 9.19 -0.52
CA LEU A 46 0.61 8.34 -0.26
C LEU A 46 -0.50 8.69 -1.25
N HIS A 47 -0.94 7.70 -2.02
CA HIS A 47 -2.01 7.84 -3.00
C HIS A 47 -3.38 7.73 -2.33
N PRO A 48 -4.46 8.20 -2.99
CA PRO A 48 -5.80 8.26 -2.41
C PRO A 48 -6.19 7.00 -1.63
N ARG A 49 -6.03 5.79 -2.20
CA ARG A 49 -6.40 4.56 -1.49
C ARG A 49 -5.65 4.39 -0.17
N SER A 50 -4.35 4.69 -0.12
CA SER A 50 -3.56 4.60 1.13
C SER A 50 -3.97 5.68 2.14
N VAL A 51 -4.37 6.86 1.67
CA VAL A 51 -4.91 7.92 2.54
C VAL A 51 -6.22 7.44 3.19
N GLU A 52 -7.09 6.78 2.42
CA GLU A 52 -8.30 6.15 2.97
C GLU A 52 -8.00 5.04 3.97
N LEU A 53 -6.93 4.25 3.77
CA LEU A 53 -6.53 3.25 4.76
C LEU A 53 -6.15 3.89 6.10
N MET A 54 -5.50 5.06 6.06
CA MET A 54 -5.17 5.80 7.28
C MET A 54 -6.43 6.38 7.94
N ASP A 55 -7.43 6.82 7.16
CA ASP A 55 -8.73 7.28 7.67
C ASP A 55 -9.51 6.12 8.31
N GLN A 56 -9.59 4.96 7.65
CA GLN A 56 -10.22 3.73 8.17
C GLN A 56 -9.59 3.20 9.47
N ARG A 57 -8.46 3.75 9.91
CA ARG A 57 -7.81 3.43 11.19
C ARG A 57 -7.72 4.62 12.15
N GLY A 58 -8.37 5.74 11.82
CA GLY A 58 -8.34 6.96 12.64
C GLY A 58 -6.93 7.55 12.78
N LEU A 59 -6.04 7.27 11.81
CA LEU A 59 -4.65 7.73 11.83
C LEU A 59 -4.45 8.98 10.97
N LEU A 60 -5.36 9.28 10.04
CA LEU A 60 -5.17 10.32 9.03
C LEU A 60 -4.83 11.70 9.63
N ASP A 61 -5.42 12.07 10.76
CA ASP A 61 -5.13 13.34 11.44
C ASP A 61 -3.66 13.46 11.91
N ARG A 62 -2.96 12.34 12.08
CA ARG A 62 -1.52 12.31 12.40
C ARG A 62 -0.65 12.51 11.16
N PHE A 63 -1.19 12.25 9.97
CA PHE A 63 -0.50 12.35 8.68
C PHE A 63 -0.66 13.75 8.05
N LEU A 64 -1.87 14.30 8.06
CA LEU A 64 -2.18 15.56 7.36
C LEU A 64 -1.27 16.74 7.76
N PRO A 65 -0.97 17.00 9.05
CA PRO A 65 -0.12 18.12 9.43
C PRO A 65 1.34 18.02 8.98
N LEU A 66 1.79 16.81 8.61
CA LEU A 66 3.17 16.53 8.21
C LEU A 66 3.32 16.40 6.69
N GLY A 67 2.21 16.45 5.95
CA GLY A 67 2.20 16.28 4.51
C GLY A 67 1.56 17.46 3.80
N ARG A 68 1.64 17.42 2.47
CA ARG A 68 0.95 18.38 1.60
C ARG A 68 0.03 17.64 0.64
N ALA A 69 -1.27 17.92 0.70
CA ALA A 69 -2.22 17.40 -0.27
C ALA A 69 -2.01 18.06 -1.64
N VAL A 70 -1.96 17.26 -2.69
CA VAL A 70 -1.94 17.69 -4.09
C VAL A 70 -3.02 16.94 -4.88
N PRO A 71 -3.83 17.61 -5.72
CA PRO A 71 -5.07 17.06 -6.28
C PRO A 71 -4.88 15.96 -7.34
N GLY A 72 -3.64 15.63 -7.70
CA GLY A 72 -3.36 14.71 -8.78
C GLY A 72 -1.94 14.15 -8.72
N TRP A 73 -1.57 13.42 -9.75
CA TRP A 73 -0.22 12.85 -9.88
C TRP A 73 0.18 12.63 -11.34
N HIS A 74 1.44 12.30 -11.60
CA HIS A 74 1.93 12.08 -12.96
C HIS A 74 1.75 10.62 -13.40
N PHE A 75 1.63 10.42 -14.72
CA PHE A 75 1.84 9.12 -15.37
C PHE A 75 3.08 9.21 -16.26
N ALA A 76 4.11 8.40 -16.01
CA ALA A 76 5.36 8.41 -16.80
C ALA A 76 6.04 9.81 -17.00
N GLY A 77 5.83 10.75 -16.07
CA GLY A 77 6.32 12.13 -16.19
C GLY A 77 5.69 12.92 -17.35
N LEU A 78 4.50 12.52 -17.81
CA LEU A 78 3.71 13.25 -18.80
C LEU A 78 3.23 14.61 -18.24
N ARG A 79 2.93 15.57 -19.13
CA ARG A 79 2.57 16.94 -18.74
C ARG A 79 1.16 17.00 -18.16
N THR A 80 0.22 16.30 -18.77
CA THR A 80 -1.15 16.18 -18.28
C THR A 80 -1.14 15.32 -17.02
N GLN A 81 -1.53 15.91 -15.89
CA GLN A 81 -1.64 15.17 -14.62
C GLN A 81 -2.89 14.28 -14.63
N LEU A 82 -2.81 13.17 -13.91
CA LEU A 82 -3.96 12.39 -13.48
C LEU A 82 -4.73 13.21 -12.44
N ASP A 83 -6.03 13.38 -12.66
CA ASP A 83 -6.91 14.13 -11.76
C ASP A 83 -7.54 13.17 -10.74
N PHE A 84 -7.04 13.18 -9.51
CA PHE A 84 -7.58 12.35 -8.44
C PHE A 84 -8.82 12.99 -7.80
N SER A 85 -9.02 14.30 -7.95
CA SER A 85 -10.17 15.02 -7.40
C SER A 85 -11.49 14.70 -8.11
N ALA A 86 -11.39 14.16 -9.33
CA ALA A 86 -12.53 13.67 -10.11
C ALA A 86 -12.94 12.23 -9.77
N LEU A 87 -12.22 11.54 -8.89
CA LEU A 87 -12.53 10.18 -8.46
C LEU A 87 -13.50 10.19 -7.27
N ASP A 88 -14.24 9.10 -7.11
CA ASP A 88 -15.19 8.91 -6.01
C ASP A 88 -14.47 8.62 -4.68
N SER A 89 -13.95 9.67 -4.05
CA SER A 89 -13.32 9.60 -2.73
C SER A 89 -13.26 10.99 -2.08
N ARG A 90 -13.49 11.05 -0.76
CA ARG A 90 -13.20 12.23 0.06
C ARG A 90 -11.70 12.57 0.09
N HIS A 91 -10.86 11.60 -0.28
CA HIS A 91 -9.40 11.69 -0.29
C HIS A 91 -8.84 11.64 -1.72
N GLY A 92 -9.52 12.27 -2.68
CA GLY A 92 -9.11 12.41 -4.08
C GLY A 92 -7.86 13.27 -4.29
N TYR A 93 -6.77 13.00 -3.56
CA TYR A 93 -5.50 13.70 -3.61
C TYR A 93 -4.34 12.76 -3.27
N THR A 94 -3.15 13.10 -3.76
CA THR A 94 -1.90 12.53 -3.25
C THR A 94 -1.49 13.30 -2.00
N LEU A 95 -1.20 12.63 -0.91
CA LEU A 95 -0.53 13.24 0.23
C LEU A 95 0.98 13.14 0.03
N PHE A 96 1.61 14.26 -0.29
CA PHE A 96 3.06 14.35 -0.43
C PHE A 96 3.71 14.33 0.96
N LEU A 97 4.32 13.20 1.29
CA LEU A 97 4.86 12.88 2.61
C LEU A 97 6.04 11.91 2.47
N ALA A 98 7.16 12.21 3.13
CA ALA A 98 8.30 11.30 3.15
C ALA A 98 7.97 10.00 3.90
N GLN A 99 8.38 8.85 3.35
CA GLN A 99 8.14 7.53 3.98
C GLN A 99 8.64 7.46 5.42
N ALA A 100 9.73 8.15 5.77
CA ALA A 100 10.23 8.18 7.14
C ALA A 100 9.19 8.72 8.14
N ARG A 101 8.31 9.64 7.72
CA ARG A 101 7.17 10.11 8.52
C ARG A 101 6.10 9.02 8.65
N THR A 102 5.78 8.33 7.56
CA THR A 102 4.87 7.18 7.56
C THR A 102 5.36 6.09 8.51
N GLU A 103 6.62 5.68 8.40
CA GLU A 103 7.25 4.70 9.30
C GLU A 103 7.16 5.17 10.75
N ALA A 104 7.52 6.43 11.05
CA ALA A 104 7.47 6.94 12.42
C ALA A 104 6.05 6.97 13.00
N ILE A 105 5.02 7.29 12.21
CA ILE A 105 3.62 7.27 12.68
C ILE A 105 3.17 5.83 12.94
N LEU A 106 3.45 4.91 12.01
CA LEU A 106 3.07 3.50 12.15
C LEU A 106 3.82 2.80 13.27
N GLU A 107 5.10 3.11 13.49
CA GLU A 107 5.88 2.60 14.63
C GLU A 107 5.31 3.08 15.97
N ARG A 108 4.95 4.37 16.08
CA ARG A 108 4.24 4.86 17.27
C ARG A 108 2.92 4.13 17.48
N ARG A 109 2.14 3.92 16.41
CA ARG A 109 0.89 3.18 16.49
C ARG A 109 1.10 1.72 16.91
N ALA A 110 2.13 1.06 16.38
CA ALA A 110 2.49 -0.30 16.75
C ALA A 110 2.81 -0.39 18.26
N HIS A 111 3.58 0.56 18.79
CA HIS A 111 3.84 0.63 20.23
C HIS A 111 2.58 0.91 21.07
N GLU A 112 1.71 1.81 20.63
CA GLU A 112 0.41 2.06 21.29
C GLU A 112 -0.47 0.80 21.35
N LEU A 113 -0.32 -0.10 20.38
CA LEU A 113 -1.01 -1.39 20.30
C LEU A 113 -0.27 -2.53 21.01
N GLY A 114 0.88 -2.26 21.65
CA GLY A 114 1.65 -3.26 22.38
C GLY A 114 2.50 -4.19 21.51
N VAL A 115 2.78 -3.82 20.25
CA VAL A 115 3.69 -4.58 19.38
C VAL A 115 5.12 -4.49 19.91
N GLU A 116 5.79 -5.65 19.99
CA GLU A 116 7.21 -5.72 20.28
C GLU A 116 8.02 -5.48 19.00
N ILE A 117 8.89 -4.46 18.97
CA ILE A 117 9.75 -4.15 17.83
C ILE A 117 11.21 -4.33 18.24
N SER A 118 11.83 -5.42 17.79
CA SER A 118 13.23 -5.74 18.06
C SER A 118 14.13 -5.21 16.93
N ARG A 119 14.70 -4.02 17.14
CA ARG A 119 15.69 -3.40 16.22
C ARG A 119 17.09 -4.01 16.41
N GLY A 120 17.91 -3.97 15.36
CA GLY A 120 19.21 -4.65 15.34
C GLY A 120 19.15 -6.18 15.33
N HIS A 121 17.97 -6.76 15.11
CA HIS A 121 17.74 -8.21 15.08
C HIS A 121 17.62 -8.68 13.63
N GLU A 122 18.63 -9.36 13.13
CA GLU A 122 18.71 -9.81 11.75
C GLU A 122 18.26 -11.27 11.61
N VAL A 123 17.22 -11.51 10.82
CA VAL A 123 16.78 -12.88 10.51
C VAL A 123 17.77 -13.53 9.55
N LEU A 124 18.24 -14.73 9.91
CA LEU A 124 19.21 -15.53 9.16
C LEU A 124 18.59 -16.72 8.46
N GLY A 125 17.44 -17.18 8.93
CA GLY A 125 16.76 -18.35 8.39
C GLY A 125 15.34 -18.47 8.96
N VAL A 126 14.48 -19.12 8.19
CA VAL A 126 13.11 -19.43 8.59
C VAL A 126 12.84 -20.90 8.24
N ARG A 127 12.27 -21.64 9.18
CA ARG A 127 11.81 -23.02 8.97
C ARG A 127 10.38 -23.15 9.47
N GLN A 128 9.60 -24.05 8.89
CA GLN A 128 8.24 -24.32 9.34
C GLN A 128 7.98 -25.82 9.38
N ASP A 129 7.05 -26.22 10.24
CA ASP A 129 6.54 -27.58 10.36
C ASP A 129 5.01 -27.58 10.56
N GLY A 130 4.47 -28.71 11.03
CA GLY A 130 3.03 -28.84 11.29
C GLY A 130 2.52 -27.91 12.39
N ASP A 131 3.39 -27.52 13.34
CA ASP A 131 3.01 -26.87 14.59
C ASP A 131 3.30 -25.36 14.57
N GLY A 132 4.28 -24.89 13.77
CA GLY A 132 4.60 -23.48 13.70
C GLY A 132 5.74 -23.11 12.75
N VAL A 133 6.38 -21.99 13.07
CA VAL A 133 7.52 -21.42 12.37
C VAL A 133 8.64 -21.16 13.38
N GLU A 134 9.86 -21.55 13.01
CA GLU A 134 11.10 -21.23 13.70
C GLU A 134 11.88 -20.17 12.91
N VAL A 135 12.28 -19.10 13.58
CA VAL A 135 13.03 -17.99 12.98
C VAL A 135 14.38 -17.89 13.67
N GLU A 136 15.45 -18.07 12.92
CA GLU A 136 16.82 -17.89 13.40
C GLU A 136 17.19 -16.40 13.31
N VAL A 137 17.60 -15.82 14.44
CA VAL A 137 17.79 -14.38 14.60
C VAL A 137 19.17 -14.10 15.18
N ARG A 138 19.93 -13.21 14.55
CA ARG A 138 21.13 -12.61 15.13
C ARG A 138 20.73 -11.40 15.94
N ALA A 139 20.99 -11.44 17.24
CA ALA A 139 20.75 -10.34 18.17
C ALA A 139 21.86 -9.28 18.10
N PRO A 140 21.60 -8.06 18.63
CA PRO A 140 22.63 -7.06 18.84
C PRO A 140 23.79 -7.64 19.66
N GLY A 141 25.02 -7.52 19.16
CA GLY A 141 26.21 -8.12 19.78
C GLY A 141 26.63 -9.47 19.20
N GLY A 142 25.88 -10.03 18.23
CA GLY A 142 26.31 -11.15 17.40
C GLY A 142 25.90 -12.54 17.87
N GLY A 143 25.24 -12.65 19.04
CA GLY A 143 24.61 -13.91 19.47
C GLY A 143 23.46 -14.31 18.56
N THR A 144 23.24 -15.61 18.40
CA THR A 144 22.09 -16.15 17.65
C THR A 144 21.06 -16.72 18.62
N GLU A 145 19.78 -16.43 18.39
CA GLU A 145 18.64 -17.03 19.07
C GLU A 145 17.63 -17.62 18.07
N THR A 146 16.77 -18.51 18.55
CA THR A 146 15.65 -19.06 17.76
C THR A 146 14.34 -18.57 18.37
N ALA A 147 13.54 -17.88 17.57
CA ALA A 147 12.19 -17.45 17.95
C ALA A 147 11.15 -18.38 17.32
N HIS A 148 10.06 -18.65 18.06
CA HIS A 148 8.97 -19.52 17.60
C HIS A 148 7.65 -18.74 17.51
N SER A 149 6.87 -19.01 16.47
CA SER A 149 5.53 -18.43 16.27
C SER A 149 4.62 -19.39 15.49
N LEU A 150 3.33 -19.06 15.38
CA LEU A 150 2.38 -19.82 14.55
C LEU A 150 2.55 -19.51 13.06
N TYR A 151 2.94 -18.27 12.75
CA TYR A 151 3.17 -17.76 11.39
C TYR A 151 4.35 -16.79 11.36
N ALA A 152 4.97 -16.65 10.19
CA ALA A 152 5.91 -15.58 9.90
C ALA A 152 5.55 -14.86 8.60
N VAL A 153 5.73 -13.54 8.58
CA VAL A 153 5.47 -12.72 7.39
C VAL A 153 6.72 -11.94 7.00
N GLY A 154 7.17 -12.15 5.77
CA GLY A 154 8.28 -11.42 5.16
C GLY A 154 7.83 -10.05 4.67
N CYS A 155 8.32 -9.01 5.33
CA CYS A 155 8.21 -7.59 4.96
C CYS A 155 9.61 -6.97 4.82
N ASP A 156 10.60 -7.79 4.45
CA ASP A 156 12.04 -7.57 4.57
C ASP A 156 12.71 -7.08 3.27
N GLY A 157 11.89 -6.60 2.33
CA GLY A 157 12.31 -5.94 1.10
C GLY A 157 12.61 -6.90 -0.07
N GLY A 158 13.05 -6.34 -1.19
CA GLY A 158 13.29 -7.09 -2.44
C GLY A 158 14.25 -8.28 -2.33
N ARG A 159 15.17 -8.25 -1.36
CA ARG A 159 16.12 -9.33 -1.04
C ARG A 159 15.64 -10.22 0.10
N SER A 160 14.32 -10.43 0.20
CA SER A 160 13.67 -11.16 1.28
C SER A 160 14.31 -12.52 1.54
N ILE A 161 14.79 -12.72 2.77
CA ILE A 161 15.27 -14.02 3.25
C ILE A 161 14.11 -14.95 3.54
N VAL A 162 12.97 -14.39 3.96
CA VAL A 162 11.74 -15.14 4.22
C VAL A 162 11.21 -15.77 2.94
N ARG A 163 11.19 -15.03 1.82
CA ARG A 163 10.79 -15.58 0.51
C ARG A 163 11.69 -16.74 0.09
N GLN A 164 13.01 -16.56 0.23
CA GLN A 164 13.99 -17.60 -0.14
C GLN A 164 13.84 -18.85 0.73
N ALA A 165 13.70 -18.67 2.04
CA ALA A 165 13.51 -19.76 3.00
C ALA A 165 12.21 -20.54 2.76
N ALA A 166 11.16 -19.86 2.28
CA ALA A 166 9.89 -20.48 1.89
C ALA A 166 9.93 -21.21 0.54
N GLY A 167 11.04 -21.14 -0.20
CA GLY A 167 11.18 -21.71 -1.54
C GLY A 167 10.30 -21.03 -2.60
N ILE A 168 9.86 -19.80 -2.37
CA ILE A 168 8.97 -19.07 -3.27
C ILE A 168 9.82 -18.40 -4.37
N GLY A 169 9.54 -18.74 -5.64
CA GLY A 169 10.18 -18.14 -6.79
C GLY A 169 9.92 -16.64 -6.91
N PHE A 170 10.85 -15.91 -7.54
CA PHE A 170 10.73 -14.47 -7.77
C PHE A 170 10.99 -14.10 -9.23
N PRO A 171 10.21 -14.64 -10.18
CA PRO A 171 10.38 -14.40 -11.61
C PRO A 171 10.17 -12.93 -11.98
N GLY A 172 10.75 -12.55 -13.11
CA GLY A 172 10.65 -11.20 -13.67
C GLY A 172 11.92 -10.82 -14.42
N THR A 173 12.14 -9.52 -14.56
CA THR A 173 13.24 -8.93 -15.31
C THR A 173 14.37 -8.50 -14.38
N ASP A 174 15.61 -8.66 -14.86
CA ASP A 174 16.78 -8.11 -14.19
C ASP A 174 16.90 -6.60 -14.40
N GLU A 175 17.73 -5.97 -13.58
CA GLU A 175 18.09 -4.56 -13.74
C GLU A 175 18.72 -4.35 -15.11
N THR A 176 18.06 -3.51 -15.92
CA THR A 176 18.62 -3.03 -17.18
C THR A 176 19.04 -1.58 -17.06
N LEU A 177 18.32 -0.76 -16.30
CA LEU A 177 18.58 0.67 -16.19
C LEU A 177 18.54 1.14 -14.73
N THR A 178 19.26 2.22 -14.45
CA THR A 178 19.27 2.85 -13.13
C THR A 178 18.92 4.34 -13.19
N GLY A 179 18.22 4.78 -12.15
CA GLY A 179 18.03 6.18 -11.83
C GLY A 179 18.85 6.60 -10.61
N VAL A 180 19.04 7.90 -10.50
CA VAL A 180 19.77 8.52 -9.40
C VAL A 180 18.86 9.50 -8.68
N LEU A 181 18.91 9.49 -7.35
CA LEU A 181 18.30 10.51 -6.53
C LEU A 181 19.31 11.09 -5.55
N GLY A 182 19.11 12.35 -5.20
CA GLY A 182 19.90 13.05 -4.20
C GLY A 182 19.12 14.17 -3.54
N ASP A 183 19.34 14.34 -2.24
CA ASP A 183 18.72 15.42 -1.46
C ASP A 183 19.77 16.40 -0.99
N PHE A 184 19.45 17.69 -1.11
CA PHE A 184 20.35 18.78 -0.78
C PHE A 184 19.59 19.86 -0.02
N ALA A 185 20.27 20.66 0.81
CA ALA A 185 19.68 21.91 1.30
C ALA A 185 19.18 22.76 0.10
N VAL A 186 18.12 23.56 0.28
CA VAL A 186 17.46 24.30 -0.82
C VAL A 186 18.50 24.93 -1.74
N VAL A 187 18.41 24.59 -3.02
CA VAL A 187 19.29 25.12 -4.06
C VAL A 187 18.48 25.98 -5.02
N ASP A 188 18.92 27.22 -5.23
CA ASP A 188 18.54 28.04 -6.38
C ASP A 188 19.62 29.12 -6.58
N PRO A 189 20.87 28.71 -6.90
CA PRO A 189 22.03 29.62 -6.92
C PRO A 189 21.90 30.71 -7.99
N GLN A 190 21.02 30.51 -8.97
CA GLN A 190 20.66 31.49 -10.00
C GLN A 190 19.15 31.38 -10.28
N PRO A 191 18.41 32.51 -10.42
CA PRO A 191 16.99 32.48 -10.70
C PRO A 191 16.66 31.61 -11.92
N GLY A 192 15.88 30.54 -11.71
CA GLY A 192 15.40 29.66 -12.79
C GLY A 192 16.21 28.38 -13.00
N ALA A 193 17.30 28.14 -12.27
CA ALA A 193 18.07 26.90 -12.39
C ALA A 193 17.21 25.65 -12.11
N LEU A 194 16.35 25.71 -11.09
CA LEU A 194 15.42 24.62 -10.79
C LEU A 194 14.33 24.44 -11.86
N ALA A 195 13.92 25.50 -12.55
CA ALA A 195 12.94 25.43 -13.62
C ALA A 195 13.56 24.80 -14.87
N ALA A 196 14.81 25.17 -15.19
CA ALA A 196 15.60 24.55 -16.25
C ALA A 196 15.83 23.06 -15.99
N ALA A 197 16.15 22.68 -14.74
CA ALA A 197 16.31 21.27 -14.38
C ALA A 197 15.03 20.45 -14.61
N ARG A 198 13.86 21.00 -14.22
CA ARG A 198 12.55 20.37 -14.51
C ARG A 198 12.30 20.26 -16.01
N ALA A 199 12.63 21.29 -16.78
CA ALA A 199 12.51 21.27 -18.24
C ALA A 199 13.44 20.22 -18.89
N GLY A 200 14.60 19.94 -18.28
CA GLY A 200 15.53 18.88 -18.66
C GLY A 200 15.12 17.47 -18.23
N GLY A 201 13.93 17.29 -17.65
CA GLY A 201 13.42 15.98 -17.23
C GLY A 201 13.89 15.52 -15.85
N VAL A 202 14.48 16.41 -15.05
CA VAL A 202 14.83 16.13 -13.66
C VAL A 202 13.61 16.38 -12.77
N ILE A 203 13.26 15.40 -11.95
CA ILE A 203 12.25 15.61 -10.90
C ILE A 203 12.92 16.45 -9.82
N VAL A 204 12.39 17.65 -9.59
CA VAL A 204 12.85 18.56 -8.53
C VAL A 204 11.70 18.78 -7.56
N ALA A 205 11.80 18.17 -6.38
CA ALA A 205 10.73 18.15 -5.38
C ALA A 205 11.21 18.76 -4.05
N PRO A 206 10.62 19.89 -3.59
CA PRO A 206 10.92 20.43 -2.27
C PRO A 206 10.39 19.49 -1.18
N LEU A 207 11.22 19.24 -0.17
CA LEU A 207 10.95 18.45 1.02
C LEU A 207 10.90 19.35 2.27
N GLU A 208 10.52 18.79 3.42
CA GLU A 208 10.59 19.49 4.70
C GLU A 208 12.02 19.89 5.08
N GLY A 209 12.15 20.83 6.03
CA GLY A 209 13.45 21.20 6.60
C GLY A 209 14.37 21.96 5.64
N GLY A 210 13.82 22.52 4.56
CA GLY A 210 14.60 23.24 3.55
C GLY A 210 15.48 22.31 2.73
N VAL A 211 14.99 21.11 2.41
CA VAL A 211 15.68 20.14 1.56
C VAL A 211 14.98 20.08 0.19
N THR A 212 15.73 19.89 -0.89
CA THR A 212 15.21 19.68 -2.24
C THR A 212 15.74 18.36 -2.78
N ARG A 213 14.82 17.49 -3.22
CA ARG A 213 15.15 16.25 -3.93
C ARG A 213 15.31 16.47 -5.41
N PHE A 214 16.34 15.87 -5.96
CA PHE A 214 16.60 15.73 -7.40
C PHE A 214 16.53 14.25 -7.76
N VAL A 215 15.79 13.89 -8.82
CA VAL A 215 15.79 12.54 -9.40
C VAL A 215 15.97 12.65 -10.90
N TYR A 216 16.94 11.93 -11.45
CA TYR A 216 17.22 11.94 -12.88
C TYR A 216 17.62 10.57 -13.42
N LEU A 217 17.52 10.43 -14.74
CA LEU A 217 18.10 9.37 -15.53
C LEU A 217 19.20 9.99 -16.40
N ASP A 218 20.45 9.53 -16.26
CA ASP A 218 21.58 10.00 -17.08
C ASP A 218 21.85 8.97 -18.18
N PRO A 219 21.57 9.26 -19.47
CA PRO A 219 21.76 8.32 -20.57
C PRO A 219 23.15 7.68 -20.64
N GLU A 220 24.20 8.39 -20.26
CA GLU A 220 25.57 7.87 -20.32
C GLU A 220 25.93 6.98 -19.12
N ARG A 221 25.19 7.10 -18.02
CA ARG A 221 25.42 6.34 -16.78
C ARG A 221 24.26 5.42 -16.41
N ILE A 222 23.25 5.31 -17.27
CA ILE A 222 22.02 4.58 -17.00
C ILE A 222 22.24 3.07 -16.80
N ARG A 223 23.39 2.54 -17.24
CA ARG A 223 23.77 1.13 -17.07
C ARG A 223 24.72 0.88 -15.89
N VAL A 224 25.05 1.90 -15.11
CA VAL A 224 25.82 1.74 -13.87
C VAL A 224 24.94 1.00 -12.84
N PRO A 225 25.36 -0.14 -12.28
CA PRO A 225 24.51 -0.97 -11.42
C PRO A 225 24.05 -0.28 -10.14
N ALA A 226 22.82 -0.55 -9.67
CA ALA A 226 22.25 0.11 -8.47
C ALA A 226 23.02 -0.14 -7.16
N ARG A 227 23.84 -1.19 -7.12
CA ARG A 227 24.72 -1.50 -5.98
C ARG A 227 25.92 -0.55 -5.87
N GLU A 228 26.25 0.17 -6.94
CA GLU A 228 27.36 1.11 -6.94
C GLU A 228 26.92 2.44 -6.33
N PRO A 229 27.60 2.92 -5.28
CA PRO A 229 27.25 4.17 -4.61
C PRO A 229 27.42 5.36 -5.57
N VAL A 230 26.64 6.40 -5.33
CA VAL A 230 26.73 7.65 -6.10
C VAL A 230 27.65 8.61 -5.36
N SER A 231 28.64 9.18 -6.05
CA SER A 231 29.46 10.26 -5.49
C SER A 231 28.83 11.62 -5.79
N LEU A 232 29.15 12.63 -4.98
CA LEU A 232 28.71 14.01 -5.24
C LEU A 232 29.24 14.53 -6.59
N GLU A 233 30.48 14.20 -6.94
CA GLU A 233 31.09 14.59 -8.22
C GLU A 233 30.34 13.99 -9.42
N GLU A 234 30.00 12.71 -9.33
CA GLU A 234 29.14 12.06 -10.31
C GLU A 234 27.81 12.79 -10.43
N PHE A 235 27.17 13.08 -9.29
CA PHE A 235 25.85 13.73 -9.27
C PHE A 235 25.86 15.08 -9.99
N ARG A 236 26.85 15.92 -9.67
CA ARG A 236 27.01 17.26 -10.29
C ARG A 236 27.31 17.17 -11.77
N THR A 237 28.13 16.20 -12.17
CA THR A 237 28.51 16.00 -13.57
C THR A 237 27.31 15.56 -14.40
N SER A 238 26.53 14.59 -13.92
CA SER A 238 25.29 14.16 -14.57
C SER A 238 24.27 15.30 -14.65
N LEU A 239 24.07 16.05 -13.57
CA LEU A 239 23.11 17.15 -13.54
C LEU A 239 23.49 18.27 -14.52
N THR A 240 24.78 18.61 -14.60
CA THR A 240 25.32 19.59 -15.56
C THR A 240 25.12 19.12 -17.00
N ARG A 241 25.35 17.83 -17.27
CA ARG A 241 25.17 17.25 -18.60
C ARG A 241 23.71 17.27 -19.06
N ILE A 242 22.79 16.96 -18.14
CA ILE A 242 21.35 16.88 -18.44
C ILE A 242 20.74 18.29 -18.58
N THR A 243 21.14 19.22 -17.71
CA THR A 243 20.42 20.49 -17.52
C THR A 243 21.24 21.74 -17.87
N GLY A 244 22.52 21.59 -18.15
CA GLY A 244 23.46 22.70 -18.36
C GLY A 244 24.01 23.32 -17.07
N SER A 245 23.60 22.85 -15.89
CA SER A 245 24.03 23.35 -14.58
C SER A 245 24.01 22.23 -13.54
N ASP A 246 24.83 22.31 -12.50
CA ASP A 246 24.72 21.43 -11.32
C ASP A 246 23.69 21.95 -10.31
N CYS A 247 22.92 22.99 -10.67
CA CYS A 247 21.98 23.69 -9.80
C CYS A 247 22.60 24.16 -8.47
N GLY A 248 23.94 24.26 -8.36
CA GLY A 248 24.64 24.64 -7.13
C GLY A 248 24.48 23.63 -5.98
N VAL A 249 24.19 22.36 -6.27
CA VAL A 249 24.08 21.33 -5.24
C VAL A 249 25.38 21.19 -4.46
N ALA A 250 25.32 21.35 -3.14
CA ALA A 250 26.48 21.32 -2.26
C ALA A 250 26.66 19.92 -1.65
N GLU A 251 26.91 19.84 -0.35
CA GLU A 251 26.97 18.57 0.37
C GLU A 251 25.59 17.89 0.37
N PRO A 252 25.50 16.61 -0.06
CA PRO A 252 24.24 15.89 -0.05
C PRO A 252 23.85 15.50 1.37
N VAL A 253 22.56 15.59 1.67
CA VAL A 253 21.98 14.91 2.84
C VAL A 253 22.09 13.39 2.64
N TRP A 254 21.74 12.92 1.45
CA TRP A 254 22.00 11.54 1.01
C TRP A 254 21.94 11.43 -0.52
N LEU A 255 22.52 10.35 -1.05
CA LEU A 255 22.47 9.97 -2.45
C LEU A 255 22.08 8.49 -2.57
N SER A 256 21.30 8.14 -3.60
CA SER A 256 20.97 6.73 -3.87
C SER A 256 20.85 6.48 -5.36
N ARG A 257 21.29 5.29 -5.77
CA ARG A 257 20.97 4.69 -7.06
C ARG A 257 19.88 3.64 -6.89
N PHE A 258 19.02 3.48 -7.88
CA PHE A 258 17.98 2.47 -7.89
C PHE A 258 17.77 1.93 -9.31
N GLY A 259 17.50 0.63 -9.41
CA GLY A 259 17.27 -0.05 -10.69
C GLY A 259 15.80 -0.20 -11.04
N ASN A 260 15.55 -0.77 -12.21
CA ASN A 260 14.23 -1.13 -12.72
C ASN A 260 13.92 -2.63 -12.69
N ALA A 261 14.71 -3.43 -11.96
CA ALA A 261 14.41 -4.85 -11.78
C ALA A 261 12.96 -5.01 -11.33
N THR A 262 12.19 -5.78 -12.08
CA THR A 262 10.75 -5.96 -11.85
C THR A 262 10.48 -7.43 -11.63
N ARG A 263 10.03 -7.79 -10.42
CA ARG A 263 9.82 -9.19 -10.03
C ARG A 263 8.57 -9.33 -9.17
N LEU A 264 7.89 -10.45 -9.31
CA LEU A 264 6.68 -10.79 -8.57
C LEU A 264 6.83 -12.20 -7.99
N ALA A 265 6.51 -12.37 -6.71
CA ALA A 265 6.54 -13.67 -6.07
C ALA A 265 5.49 -14.60 -6.70
N GLU A 266 5.88 -15.85 -6.97
CA GLU A 266 4.98 -16.83 -7.60
C GLU A 266 3.76 -17.14 -6.75
N SER A 267 3.93 -17.07 -5.43
CA SER A 267 2.88 -17.13 -4.44
C SER A 267 3.19 -16.19 -3.28
N TYR A 268 2.16 -15.64 -2.65
CA TYR A 268 2.29 -14.81 -1.46
C TYR A 268 2.21 -15.63 -0.17
N ARG A 269 1.98 -16.94 -0.25
CA ARG A 269 1.86 -17.86 0.89
C ARG A 269 2.50 -19.22 0.58
N SER A 270 3.28 -19.72 1.54
CA SER A 270 3.76 -21.10 1.58
C SER A 270 3.53 -21.64 2.99
N GLY A 271 2.42 -22.36 3.19
CA GLY A 271 2.02 -22.89 4.50
C GLY A 271 1.76 -21.77 5.51
N ARG A 272 2.65 -21.67 6.50
CA ARG A 272 2.66 -20.69 7.62
C ARG A 272 3.57 -19.48 7.36
N ILE A 273 4.24 -19.44 6.22
CA ILE A 273 5.10 -18.33 5.80
C ILE A 273 4.38 -17.52 4.72
N LEU A 274 4.27 -16.20 4.90
CA LEU A 274 3.63 -15.29 3.95
C LEU A 274 4.56 -14.13 3.59
N LEU A 275 4.25 -13.40 2.51
CA LEU A 275 5.03 -12.25 2.02
C LEU A 275 4.13 -11.03 1.79
N ALA A 276 4.63 -9.83 2.06
CA ALA A 276 3.95 -8.57 1.76
C ALA A 276 4.91 -7.45 1.34
N GLY A 277 4.45 -6.53 0.51
CA GLY A 277 5.25 -5.40 0.02
C GLY A 277 6.43 -5.85 -0.84
N ASP A 278 7.58 -5.19 -0.71
CA ASP A 278 8.77 -5.43 -1.53
C ASP A 278 9.30 -6.88 -1.47
N ALA A 279 8.97 -7.64 -0.42
CA ALA A 279 9.28 -9.07 -0.34
C ALA A 279 8.50 -9.89 -1.38
N ALA A 280 7.30 -9.44 -1.75
CA ALA A 280 6.38 -10.05 -2.68
C ALA A 280 6.43 -9.44 -4.09
N HIS A 281 6.77 -8.16 -4.25
CA HIS A 281 6.86 -7.50 -5.55
C HIS A 281 7.88 -6.35 -5.53
N ILE A 282 8.75 -6.27 -6.54
CA ILE A 282 9.60 -5.10 -6.77
C ILE A 282 9.38 -4.59 -8.17
N HIS A 283 9.56 -3.29 -8.36
CA HIS A 283 9.47 -2.63 -9.65
C HIS A 283 10.18 -1.28 -9.60
N PHE A 284 10.37 -0.66 -10.76
CA PHE A 284 10.86 0.72 -10.83
C PHE A 284 9.90 1.66 -10.08
N PRO A 285 10.38 2.67 -9.33
CA PRO A 285 9.53 3.55 -8.52
C PRO A 285 8.75 4.59 -9.36
N ALA A 286 8.24 4.18 -10.52
CA ALA A 286 7.38 5.00 -11.37
C ALA A 286 6.08 5.36 -10.62
N ALA A 287 5.82 6.67 -10.54
CA ALA A 287 4.64 7.26 -9.91
C ALA A 287 4.43 6.84 -8.44
N GLY A 288 5.46 6.39 -7.71
CA GLY A 288 5.38 6.17 -6.25
C GLY A 288 4.45 5.04 -5.78
N GLN A 289 4.21 4.01 -6.59
CA GLN A 289 3.20 2.99 -6.31
C GLN A 289 3.63 1.91 -5.28
N GLY A 290 4.92 1.61 -5.13
CA GLY A 290 5.39 0.45 -4.36
C GLY A 290 4.97 0.47 -2.89
N LEU A 291 5.23 1.58 -2.19
CA LEU A 291 4.79 1.79 -0.80
C LEU A 291 3.27 1.59 -0.65
N ASN A 292 2.50 2.19 -1.57
CA ASN A 292 1.04 2.17 -1.54
C ASN A 292 0.47 0.75 -1.71
N THR A 293 1.06 -0.04 -2.60
CA THR A 293 0.69 -1.44 -2.78
C THR A 293 1.02 -2.26 -1.54
N GLY A 294 2.20 -2.04 -0.93
CA GLY A 294 2.60 -2.73 0.29
C GLY A 294 1.71 -2.42 1.50
N LEU A 295 1.24 -1.18 1.67
CA LEU A 295 0.28 -0.83 2.73
C LEU A 295 -1.07 -1.55 2.54
N GLN A 296 -1.53 -1.67 1.29
CA GLN A 296 -2.75 -2.42 0.97
C GLN A 296 -2.58 -3.93 1.18
N ASP A 297 -1.40 -4.49 0.92
CA ASP A 297 -1.11 -5.90 1.23
C ASP A 297 -1.23 -6.16 2.73
N ALA A 298 -0.64 -5.29 3.56
CA ALA A 298 -0.73 -5.37 5.01
C ALA A 298 -2.18 -5.28 5.51
N MET A 299 -2.96 -4.34 4.98
CA MET A 299 -4.38 -4.17 5.31
C MET A 299 -5.20 -5.41 4.94
N ASN A 300 -4.94 -6.01 3.78
CA ASN A 300 -5.63 -7.21 3.32
C ASN A 300 -5.28 -8.45 4.16
N LEU A 301 -4.00 -8.60 4.49
CA LEU A 301 -3.48 -9.78 5.19
C LEU A 301 -3.81 -9.76 6.68
N GLY A 302 -3.66 -8.62 7.36
CA GLY A 302 -3.67 -8.53 8.82
C GLY A 302 -4.91 -9.16 9.45
N TRP A 303 -6.10 -8.79 8.99
CA TRP A 303 -7.36 -9.31 9.53
C TRP A 303 -7.59 -10.80 9.19
N LYS A 304 -7.18 -11.25 7.99
CA LYS A 304 -7.31 -12.65 7.58
C LYS A 304 -6.40 -13.56 8.40
N LEU A 305 -5.17 -13.13 8.63
CA LEU A 305 -4.22 -13.86 9.44
C LEU A 305 -4.66 -13.87 10.91
N ALA A 306 -5.16 -12.74 11.42
CA ALA A 306 -5.76 -12.69 12.75
C ALA A 306 -6.95 -13.62 12.90
N ALA A 307 -7.78 -13.78 11.85
CA ALA A 307 -8.88 -14.74 11.85
C ALA A 307 -8.43 -16.18 12.00
N VAL A 308 -7.33 -16.55 11.33
CA VAL A 308 -6.75 -17.89 11.39
C VAL A 308 -6.12 -18.13 12.77
N VAL A 309 -5.34 -17.18 13.28
CA VAL A 309 -4.75 -17.26 14.62
C VAL A 309 -5.84 -17.35 15.70
N GLY A 310 -6.93 -16.59 15.54
CA GLY A 310 -8.10 -16.61 16.43
C GLY A 310 -9.00 -17.83 16.28
N GLY A 311 -8.72 -18.73 15.34
CA GLY A 311 -9.44 -20.01 15.18
C GLY A 311 -10.85 -19.90 14.61
N TRP A 312 -11.24 -18.76 14.04
CA TRP A 312 -12.59 -18.54 13.51
C TRP A 312 -12.63 -18.33 11.99
N ALA A 313 -11.46 -18.27 11.32
CA ALA A 313 -11.38 -18.13 9.88
C ALA A 313 -12.17 -19.23 9.14
N PRO A 314 -13.09 -18.85 8.23
CA PRO A 314 -13.67 -19.78 7.27
C PRO A 314 -12.59 -20.46 6.40
N PRO A 315 -12.85 -21.67 5.88
CA PRO A 315 -11.94 -22.35 4.97
C PRO A 315 -11.56 -21.48 3.77
N GLY A 316 -10.28 -21.45 3.42
CA GLY A 316 -9.77 -20.70 2.27
C GLY A 316 -9.65 -19.18 2.48
N LEU A 317 -10.07 -18.63 3.63
CA LEU A 317 -10.01 -17.18 3.87
C LEU A 317 -8.58 -16.62 3.70
N LEU A 318 -7.59 -17.28 4.30
CA LEU A 318 -6.20 -16.85 4.21
C LEU A 318 -5.60 -17.10 2.82
N ASP A 319 -6.04 -18.14 2.10
CA ASP A 319 -5.63 -18.37 0.70
C ASP A 319 -6.15 -17.26 -0.23
N GLY A 320 -7.28 -16.64 0.12
CA GLY A 320 -7.78 -15.44 -0.54
C GLY A 320 -6.80 -14.25 -0.52
N TYR A 321 -5.77 -14.22 0.35
CA TYR A 321 -4.73 -13.19 0.29
C TYR A 321 -3.94 -13.24 -1.02
N ASP A 322 -3.46 -14.42 -1.45
CA ASP A 322 -2.76 -14.58 -2.73
C ASP A 322 -3.68 -14.27 -3.91
N GLY A 323 -4.89 -14.83 -3.88
CA GLY A 323 -5.88 -14.67 -4.95
C GLY A 323 -6.30 -13.22 -5.17
N GLU A 324 -6.29 -12.40 -4.13
CA GLU A 324 -6.66 -10.98 -4.21
C GLU A 324 -5.46 -10.07 -4.51
N ARG A 325 -4.30 -10.30 -3.87
CA ARG A 325 -3.19 -9.33 -3.88
C ARG A 325 -2.13 -9.59 -4.94
N ARG A 326 -1.93 -10.84 -5.37
CA ARG A 326 -0.97 -11.14 -6.44
C ARG A 326 -1.40 -10.59 -7.82
N PRO A 327 -2.70 -10.62 -8.21
CA PRO A 327 -3.15 -9.92 -9.42
C PRO A 327 -2.94 -8.41 -9.38
N VAL A 328 -3.10 -7.78 -8.21
CA VAL A 328 -2.81 -6.35 -8.02
C VAL A 328 -1.32 -6.08 -8.19
N GLY A 329 -0.46 -6.89 -7.55
CA GLY A 329 0.99 -6.83 -7.72
C GLY A 329 1.39 -6.93 -9.19
N ARG A 330 0.81 -7.88 -9.93
CA ARG A 330 1.00 -8.02 -11.38
C ARG A 330 0.64 -6.74 -12.15
N SER A 331 -0.55 -6.19 -11.93
CA SER A 331 -1.01 -4.97 -12.61
C SER A 331 -0.09 -3.78 -12.33
N VAL A 332 0.39 -3.63 -11.10
CA VAL A 332 1.35 -2.58 -10.73
C VAL A 332 2.70 -2.79 -11.43
N THR A 333 3.23 -4.02 -11.44
CA THR A 333 4.48 -4.32 -12.15
C THR A 333 4.37 -4.01 -13.64
N GLU A 334 3.30 -4.44 -14.31
CA GLU A 334 3.09 -4.18 -15.75
C GLU A 334 2.93 -2.68 -16.04
N ASN A 335 2.15 -1.95 -15.24
CA ASN A 335 1.97 -0.50 -15.39
C ASN A 335 3.31 0.25 -15.21
N THR A 336 4.09 -0.10 -14.20
CA THR A 336 5.37 0.56 -13.92
C THR A 336 6.41 0.26 -15.00
N GLU A 337 6.40 -0.93 -15.60
CA GLU A 337 7.21 -1.25 -16.78
C GLU A 337 6.82 -0.38 -17.99
N VAL A 338 5.52 -0.19 -18.26
CA VAL A 338 5.04 0.72 -19.31
C VAL A 338 5.52 2.14 -19.08
N GLN A 339 5.38 2.66 -17.85
CA GLN A 339 5.84 4.01 -17.51
C GLN A 339 7.36 4.14 -17.66
N THR A 340 8.10 3.11 -17.26
CA THR A 340 9.56 3.06 -17.37
C THR A 340 10.01 3.04 -18.83
N LEU A 341 9.37 2.22 -19.68
CA LEU A 341 9.64 2.17 -21.11
C LEU A 341 9.37 3.53 -21.78
N LEU A 342 8.26 4.19 -21.45
CA LEU A 342 7.95 5.53 -21.96
C LEU A 342 8.96 6.61 -21.54
N ALA A 343 9.67 6.41 -20.43
CA ALA A 343 10.78 7.26 -20.01
C ALA A 343 12.09 6.86 -20.71
N GLU A 344 12.43 5.57 -20.78
CA GLU A 344 13.67 5.08 -21.39
C GLU A 344 13.76 5.42 -22.89
N LEU A 345 12.65 5.29 -23.63
CA LEU A 345 12.64 5.53 -25.09
C LEU A 345 13.06 6.95 -25.49
N THR A 346 12.88 7.96 -24.62
CA THR A 346 13.34 9.34 -24.91
C THR A 346 14.85 9.51 -24.74
N LEU A 347 15.48 8.63 -23.95
CA LEU A 347 16.91 8.64 -23.66
C LEU A 347 17.71 7.94 -24.78
N VAL A 348 17.06 7.07 -25.54
CA VAL A 348 17.66 6.34 -26.66
C VAL A 348 17.67 7.21 -27.92
N ALA A 349 18.84 7.60 -28.41
CA ALA A 349 19.01 8.58 -29.49
C ALA A 349 18.19 8.24 -30.76
N GLN A 350 18.19 6.98 -31.20
CA GLN A 350 17.42 6.55 -32.38
C GLN A 350 15.90 6.65 -32.20
N TYR A 351 15.40 6.58 -30.97
CA TYR A 351 13.98 6.62 -30.65
C TYR A 351 13.51 7.96 -30.09
N ARG A 352 14.42 8.90 -29.78
CA ARG A 352 14.06 10.16 -29.13
C ARG A 352 12.90 10.90 -29.80
N ARG A 353 13.03 11.21 -31.11
CA ARG A 353 11.99 11.93 -31.86
C ARG A 353 10.63 11.18 -31.88
N PRO A 354 10.56 9.89 -32.27
CA PRO A 354 9.28 9.17 -32.24
C PRO A 354 8.75 8.96 -30.82
N ALA A 355 9.60 8.77 -29.81
CA ALA A 355 9.19 8.63 -28.41
C ALA A 355 8.59 9.94 -27.87
N GLU A 356 9.18 11.09 -28.15
CA GLU A 356 8.60 12.39 -27.82
C GLU A 356 7.25 12.62 -28.52
N ALA A 357 7.11 12.17 -29.77
CA ALA A 357 5.83 12.23 -30.48
C ALA A 357 4.77 11.32 -29.83
N LEU A 358 5.15 10.10 -29.45
CA LEU A 358 4.30 9.17 -28.70
C LEU A 358 3.86 9.78 -27.35
N ARG A 359 4.79 10.38 -26.60
CA ARG A 359 4.47 11.06 -25.34
C ARG A 359 3.49 12.21 -25.54
N ARG A 360 3.65 13.03 -26.59
CA ARG A 360 2.68 14.08 -26.93
C ARG A 360 1.30 13.53 -27.27
N LEU A 361 1.23 12.42 -28.01
CA LEU A 361 -0.04 11.74 -28.29
C LEU A 361 -0.69 11.24 -26.99
N LEU A 362 0.07 10.59 -26.12
CA LEU A 362 -0.43 10.13 -24.82
C LEU A 362 -0.88 11.29 -23.93
N ASP A 363 -0.16 12.42 -23.92
CA ASP A 363 -0.56 13.65 -23.22
C ASP A 363 -1.91 14.19 -23.73
N GLN A 364 -2.15 14.15 -25.05
CA GLN A 364 -3.42 14.54 -25.66
C GLN A 364 -4.56 13.59 -25.26
N LEU A 365 -4.30 12.27 -25.28
CA LEU A 365 -5.27 11.26 -24.84
C LEU A 365 -5.59 11.41 -23.35
N LEU A 366 -4.58 11.70 -22.51
CA LEU A 366 -4.79 12.01 -21.09
C LEU A 366 -5.61 13.27 -20.84
N GLY A 367 -5.73 14.17 -21.82
CA GLY A 367 -6.65 15.30 -21.78
C GLY A 367 -8.13 14.89 -21.91
N MET A 368 -8.42 13.66 -22.33
CA MET A 368 -9.78 13.12 -22.38
C MET A 368 -10.18 12.59 -21.00
N ALA A 369 -11.30 13.09 -20.47
CA ALA A 369 -11.72 12.80 -19.09
C ALA A 369 -11.86 11.30 -18.78
N GLU A 370 -12.34 10.48 -19.73
CA GLU A 370 -12.49 9.03 -19.55
C GLU A 370 -11.14 8.31 -19.45
N VAL A 371 -10.18 8.68 -20.30
CA VAL A 371 -8.82 8.11 -20.29
C VAL A 371 -8.10 8.51 -19.02
N ASN A 372 -8.19 9.79 -18.64
CA ASN A 372 -7.60 10.29 -17.42
C ASN A 372 -8.17 9.55 -16.21
N ARG A 373 -9.50 9.47 -16.09
CA ARG A 373 -10.19 8.76 -15.00
C ARG A 373 -9.74 7.31 -14.89
N ARG A 374 -9.63 6.59 -16.01
CA ARG A 374 -9.18 5.19 -16.00
C ARG A 374 -7.76 5.02 -15.43
N LEU A 375 -6.82 5.85 -15.86
CA LEU A 375 -5.43 5.78 -15.37
C LEU A 375 -5.29 6.36 -13.95
N ALA A 376 -6.08 7.37 -13.63
CA ALA A 376 -6.16 7.95 -12.30
C ALA A 376 -6.68 6.92 -11.29
N ASP A 377 -7.73 6.18 -11.64
CA ASP A 377 -8.30 5.10 -10.83
C ASP A 377 -7.29 3.96 -10.59
N GLN A 378 -6.52 3.61 -11.63
CA GLN A 378 -5.45 2.60 -11.53
C GLN A 378 -4.29 3.07 -10.62
N VAL A 379 -3.74 4.26 -10.85
CA VAL A 379 -2.55 4.76 -10.10
C VAL A 379 -2.91 5.14 -8.66
N SER A 380 -4.11 5.67 -8.43
CA SER A 380 -4.61 5.97 -7.08
C SER A 380 -4.94 4.71 -6.27
N ALA A 381 -5.08 3.57 -6.95
CA ALA A 381 -5.54 2.28 -6.46
C ALA A 381 -6.98 2.28 -5.88
N LEU A 382 -7.78 3.33 -6.12
CA LEU A 382 -9.18 3.39 -5.70
C LEU A 382 -10.04 2.36 -6.44
N GLY A 383 -9.67 2.02 -7.68
CA GLY A 383 -10.31 0.99 -8.50
C GLY A 383 -9.93 -0.44 -8.15
N THR A 384 -9.14 -0.65 -7.10
CA THR A 384 -8.74 -2.00 -6.66
C THR A 384 -9.97 -2.77 -6.16
N GLY A 385 -10.49 -3.66 -7.00
CA GLY A 385 -11.55 -4.60 -6.66
C GLY A 385 -11.04 -6.04 -6.59
N TYR A 386 -11.76 -6.86 -5.85
CA TYR A 386 -11.54 -8.30 -5.74
C TYR A 386 -12.65 -9.06 -6.46
N PRO A 387 -12.34 -10.16 -7.16
CA PRO A 387 -13.35 -10.93 -7.86
C PRO A 387 -14.37 -11.49 -6.86
N PRO A 388 -15.69 -11.38 -7.12
CA PRO A 388 -16.70 -11.96 -6.26
C PRO A 388 -16.61 -13.50 -6.29
N PRO A 389 -17.03 -14.18 -5.22
CA PRO A 389 -17.02 -15.64 -5.16
C PRO A 389 -18.09 -16.29 -6.07
N ASP A 390 -19.12 -15.54 -6.47
CA ASP A 390 -20.25 -16.00 -7.28
C ASP A 390 -20.55 -14.98 -8.40
N PRO A 391 -20.72 -15.41 -9.67
CA PRO A 391 -21.20 -14.56 -10.75
C PRO A 391 -22.53 -13.84 -10.48
N GLY A 392 -23.39 -14.39 -9.61
CA GLY A 392 -24.65 -13.77 -9.21
C GLY A 392 -24.55 -12.74 -8.08
N ALA A 393 -23.34 -12.46 -7.59
CA ALA A 393 -23.12 -11.50 -6.51
C ALA A 393 -23.47 -10.07 -6.92
N ASP A 394 -23.83 -9.25 -5.94
CA ASP A 394 -24.06 -7.82 -6.13
C ASP A 394 -22.83 -7.14 -6.76
N PRO A 395 -22.97 -6.20 -7.71
CA PRO A 395 -21.85 -5.46 -8.29
C PRO A 395 -20.94 -4.73 -7.29
N LEU A 396 -21.43 -4.48 -6.07
CA LEU A 396 -20.61 -3.94 -4.97
C LEU A 396 -19.60 -4.95 -4.42
N VAL A 397 -19.89 -6.25 -4.48
CA VAL A 397 -19.05 -7.29 -3.84
C VAL A 397 -17.64 -7.25 -4.42
N GLY A 398 -16.66 -7.18 -3.51
CA GLY A 398 -15.25 -7.07 -3.84
C GLY A 398 -14.80 -5.66 -4.22
N ARG A 399 -15.70 -4.69 -4.43
CA ARG A 399 -15.32 -3.27 -4.56
C ARG A 399 -15.06 -2.67 -3.18
N ARG A 400 -14.32 -1.57 -3.18
CA ARG A 400 -14.17 -0.70 -2.01
C ARG A 400 -15.54 -0.09 -1.65
N MET A 401 -15.87 -0.07 -0.36
CA MET A 401 -17.06 0.62 0.14
C MET A 401 -16.84 2.15 0.07
N PRO A 402 -17.76 2.93 -0.53
CA PRO A 402 -17.70 4.39 -0.50
C PRO A 402 -17.81 4.94 0.93
N ASP A 403 -17.11 6.04 1.23
CA ASP A 403 -17.17 6.70 2.53
C ASP A 403 -18.35 7.67 2.62
N VAL A 404 -19.55 7.12 2.73
CA VAL A 404 -20.79 7.88 2.90
C VAL A 404 -20.98 8.30 4.36
N GLY A 405 -21.50 9.51 4.57
CA GLY A 405 -22.03 9.94 5.85
C GLY A 405 -23.28 9.14 6.18
N LEU A 406 -23.46 8.80 7.45
CA LEU A 406 -24.62 8.06 7.93
C LEU A 406 -25.02 8.50 9.33
N THR A 407 -26.30 8.31 9.63
CA THR A 407 -26.88 8.47 10.97
C THR A 407 -27.53 7.16 11.35
N ALA A 408 -27.16 6.64 12.53
CA ALA A 408 -27.80 5.45 13.10
C ALA A 408 -28.89 5.88 14.10
N ALA A 409 -29.89 5.02 14.31
CA ALA A 409 -30.98 5.27 15.24
C ALA A 409 -30.46 5.69 16.64
N GLY A 410 -30.79 6.91 17.05
CA GLY A 410 -30.42 7.46 18.36
C GLY A 410 -28.92 7.73 18.58
N SER A 411 -28.12 7.81 17.51
CA SER A 411 -26.68 8.10 17.57
C SER A 411 -26.33 9.41 16.84
N GLU A 412 -25.14 9.95 17.13
CA GLU A 412 -24.59 11.07 16.35
C GLU A 412 -24.28 10.65 14.90
N ALA A 413 -24.20 11.64 14.01
CA ALA A 413 -23.77 11.42 12.63
C ALA A 413 -22.31 10.91 12.60
N THR A 414 -22.03 9.97 11.71
CA THR A 414 -20.72 9.36 11.50
C THR A 414 -20.51 9.05 10.02
N ARG A 415 -19.43 8.38 9.67
CA ARG A 415 -19.12 7.92 8.31
C ARG A 415 -18.72 6.45 8.32
N VAL A 416 -18.80 5.79 7.17
CA VAL A 416 -18.43 4.37 7.04
C VAL A 416 -17.01 4.11 7.53
N TYR A 417 -16.02 4.95 7.18
CA TYR A 417 -14.64 4.72 7.57
C TYR A 417 -14.40 4.85 9.08
N GLU A 418 -15.19 5.67 9.78
CA GLU A 418 -15.11 5.79 11.24
C GLU A 418 -15.56 4.50 11.95
N LEU A 419 -16.51 3.76 11.36
CA LEU A 419 -16.93 2.45 11.87
C LEU A 419 -15.86 1.36 11.69
N LEU A 420 -14.87 1.58 10.81
CA LEU A 420 -13.79 0.64 10.53
C LEU A 420 -12.56 0.82 11.43
N HIS A 421 -12.51 1.86 12.27
CA HIS A 421 -11.37 2.14 13.16
C HIS A 421 -10.97 0.95 14.05
N GLY A 422 -11.94 0.13 14.44
CA GLY A 422 -11.73 -1.04 15.29
C GLY A 422 -11.22 -2.29 14.57
N GLY A 423 -11.01 -2.26 13.25
CA GLY A 423 -10.53 -3.43 12.49
C GLY A 423 -11.50 -4.61 12.47
N ARG A 424 -12.79 -4.36 12.68
CA ARG A 424 -13.87 -5.37 12.65
C ARG A 424 -14.64 -5.29 11.33
N PHE A 425 -15.41 -6.34 11.03
CA PHE A 425 -16.43 -6.25 10.01
C PHE A 425 -17.49 -5.22 10.41
N VAL A 426 -18.11 -4.57 9.44
CA VAL A 426 -19.23 -3.65 9.64
C VAL A 426 -20.40 -4.12 8.78
N LEU A 427 -21.55 -4.39 9.41
CA LEU A 427 -22.78 -4.75 8.73
C LEU A 427 -23.75 -3.56 8.83
N LEU A 428 -24.01 -2.92 7.70
CA LEU A 428 -24.95 -1.79 7.61
C LEU A 428 -26.31 -2.31 7.14
N SER A 429 -27.37 -2.04 7.89
CA SER A 429 -28.75 -2.20 7.44
C SER A 429 -29.27 -0.85 6.97
N LEU A 430 -29.28 -0.65 5.65
CA LEU A 430 -29.76 0.57 4.99
C LEU A 430 -31.28 0.63 4.92
N ALA A 431 -31.96 -0.51 5.07
CA ALA A 431 -33.42 -0.59 5.15
C ALA A 431 -33.98 -0.35 6.56
N GLY A 432 -33.13 -0.09 7.56
CA GLY A 432 -33.54 0.20 8.94
C GLY A 432 -34.13 -1.01 9.68
N ASP A 433 -33.29 -1.97 10.06
CA ASP A 433 -33.68 -3.13 10.87
C ASP A 433 -33.12 -3.04 12.31
N PRO A 434 -33.91 -2.61 13.31
CA PRO A 434 -33.44 -2.47 14.69
C PRO A 434 -33.15 -3.82 15.37
N ALA A 435 -33.73 -4.93 14.89
CA ALA A 435 -33.46 -6.27 15.42
C ALA A 435 -32.13 -6.85 14.93
N LEU A 436 -31.52 -6.24 13.89
CA LEU A 436 -30.23 -6.64 13.33
C LEU A 436 -29.17 -6.75 14.42
N ARG A 437 -29.08 -5.72 15.27
CA ARG A 437 -27.98 -5.58 16.23
C ARG A 437 -27.99 -6.71 17.24
N GLU A 438 -29.13 -7.02 17.82
CA GLU A 438 -29.27 -8.10 18.81
C GLU A 438 -28.91 -9.47 18.21
N SER A 439 -29.36 -9.74 16.98
CA SER A 439 -29.06 -10.97 16.24
C SER A 439 -27.57 -11.15 15.95
N VAL A 440 -26.89 -10.06 15.56
CA VAL A 440 -25.45 -10.06 15.25
C VAL A 440 -24.63 -10.15 16.54
N ASP A 441 -24.98 -9.38 17.56
CA ASP A 441 -24.26 -9.36 18.85
C ASP A 441 -24.30 -10.74 19.51
N ALA A 442 -25.41 -11.48 19.39
CA ALA A 442 -25.57 -12.82 19.94
C ALA A 442 -24.68 -13.89 19.30
N GLY A 443 -24.22 -13.72 18.05
CA GLY A 443 -23.46 -14.75 17.33
C GLY A 443 -22.09 -14.32 16.79
N TRP A 444 -21.90 -13.03 16.50
CA TRP A 444 -20.73 -12.49 15.83
C TRP A 444 -20.22 -11.17 16.45
N GLY A 445 -20.81 -10.69 17.54
CA GLY A 445 -20.47 -9.39 18.16
C GLY A 445 -18.97 -9.08 18.36
N PRO A 446 -18.12 -10.05 18.74
CA PRO A 446 -16.68 -9.81 18.83
C PRO A 446 -16.01 -9.45 17.48
N ARG A 447 -16.61 -9.85 16.36
CA ARG A 447 -16.05 -9.79 15.00
C ARG A 447 -16.77 -8.78 14.10
N VAL A 448 -18.03 -8.49 14.37
CA VAL A 448 -18.92 -7.71 13.49
C VAL A 448 -19.59 -6.60 14.27
N THR A 449 -19.54 -5.38 13.73
CA THR A 449 -20.30 -4.23 14.21
C THR A 449 -21.55 -4.07 13.35
N ALA A 450 -22.73 -4.31 13.92
CA ALA A 450 -24.00 -4.09 13.24
C ALA A 450 -24.52 -2.66 13.45
N VAL A 451 -24.94 -2.01 12.37
CA VAL A 451 -25.47 -0.64 12.39
C VAL A 451 -26.77 -0.59 11.60
N ALA A 452 -27.88 -0.28 12.28
CA ALA A 452 -29.13 0.09 11.63
C ALA A 452 -29.05 1.57 11.23
N VAL A 453 -29.14 1.85 9.94
CA VAL A 453 -28.96 3.18 9.36
C VAL A 453 -30.33 3.82 9.14
N ASP A 454 -30.52 5.02 9.70
CA ASP A 454 -31.74 5.81 9.53
C ASP A 454 -31.66 6.67 8.26
N LYS A 455 -30.51 7.29 8.04
CA LYS A 455 -30.20 8.11 6.86
C LYS A 455 -28.74 7.95 6.49
N TYR A 456 -28.44 8.02 5.20
CA TYR A 456 -27.09 8.06 4.66
C TYR A 456 -27.04 9.01 3.47
N ASP A 457 -25.84 9.51 3.14
CA ASP A 457 -25.61 10.34 1.96
C ASP A 457 -26.00 9.54 0.70
N GLU A 458 -26.78 10.14 -0.20
CA GLU A 458 -27.16 9.51 -1.47
C GLU A 458 -25.90 9.14 -2.28
N HIS A 459 -25.85 7.89 -2.76
CA HIS A 459 -24.70 7.38 -3.50
C HIS A 459 -25.15 6.36 -4.55
N PRO A 460 -24.83 6.54 -5.85
CA PRO A 460 -25.36 5.70 -6.94
C PRO A 460 -25.08 4.20 -6.76
N ASP A 461 -23.89 3.84 -6.26
CA ASP A 461 -23.55 2.43 -6.05
C ASP A 461 -24.39 1.78 -4.93
N LEU A 462 -24.98 2.56 -4.02
CA LEU A 462 -25.82 2.07 -2.91
C LEU A 462 -27.32 2.08 -3.24
N ASP A 463 -27.70 2.50 -4.45
CA ASP A 463 -29.11 2.57 -4.85
C ASP A 463 -29.77 1.18 -4.78
N GLY A 464 -30.87 1.11 -4.04
CA GLY A 464 -31.64 -0.11 -3.80
C GLY A 464 -30.95 -1.15 -2.92
N VAL A 465 -29.76 -0.89 -2.39
CA VAL A 465 -29.08 -1.78 -1.45
C VAL A 465 -29.79 -1.71 -0.10
N THR A 466 -30.20 -2.87 0.41
CA THR A 466 -30.88 -2.98 1.71
C THR A 466 -29.90 -3.30 2.82
N GLU A 467 -28.85 -4.11 2.55
CA GLU A 467 -27.77 -4.38 3.49
C GLU A 467 -26.42 -4.56 2.80
N VAL A 468 -25.35 -4.20 3.52
CA VAL A 468 -23.96 -4.38 3.08
C VAL A 468 -23.07 -4.83 4.24
N LEU A 469 -22.30 -5.89 4.02
CA LEU A 469 -21.24 -6.37 4.91
C LEU A 469 -19.89 -5.90 4.37
N VAL A 470 -19.23 -5.03 5.13
CA VAL A 470 -17.91 -4.46 4.83
C VAL A 470 -16.85 -5.21 5.64
N ARG A 471 -15.78 -5.62 4.95
CA ARG A 471 -14.60 -6.27 5.54
C ARG A 471 -13.78 -5.27 6.36
N PRO A 472 -12.92 -5.76 7.29
CA PRO A 472 -11.99 -4.91 8.03
C PRO A 472 -11.08 -4.02 7.17
N ASP A 473 -10.81 -4.41 5.92
CA ASP A 473 -10.00 -3.65 4.95
C ASP A 473 -10.81 -2.68 4.07
N GLY A 474 -12.10 -2.50 4.36
CA GLY A 474 -12.98 -1.54 3.68
C GLY A 474 -13.54 -2.02 2.34
N HIS A 475 -13.31 -3.29 1.97
CA HIS A 475 -13.92 -3.91 0.80
C HIS A 475 -15.27 -4.57 1.15
N VAL A 476 -16.22 -4.57 0.22
CA VAL A 476 -17.52 -5.20 0.44
C VAL A 476 -17.40 -6.71 0.32
N ALA A 477 -17.74 -7.44 1.38
CA ALA A 477 -17.80 -8.90 1.41
C ALA A 477 -19.12 -9.45 0.84
N TRP A 478 -20.21 -8.73 1.07
CA TRP A 478 -21.56 -9.11 0.63
C TRP A 478 -22.47 -7.86 0.61
N ALA A 479 -23.40 -7.82 -0.33
CA ALA A 479 -24.49 -6.85 -0.34
C ALA A 479 -25.76 -7.51 -0.89
N THR A 480 -26.92 -6.97 -0.54
CA THR A 480 -28.21 -7.41 -1.10
C THR A 480 -29.14 -6.24 -1.37
N ARG A 481 -29.97 -6.39 -2.39
CA ARG A 481 -31.06 -5.48 -2.76
C ARG A 481 -32.45 -6.07 -2.47
N THR A 482 -32.52 -7.21 -1.78
CA THR A 482 -33.80 -7.84 -1.45
C THR A 482 -34.57 -7.01 -0.43
N THR A 483 -35.86 -6.80 -0.69
CA THR A 483 -36.80 -6.18 0.25
C THR A 483 -37.57 -7.21 1.07
N ASP A 484 -37.51 -8.50 0.69
CA ASP A 484 -38.09 -9.60 1.46
C ASP A 484 -37.25 -9.89 2.71
N GLY A 485 -37.85 -9.71 3.89
CA GLY A 485 -37.16 -9.83 5.17
C GLY A 485 -36.63 -11.24 5.46
N GLY A 486 -37.40 -12.29 5.14
CA GLY A 486 -36.98 -13.67 5.36
C GLY A 486 -35.79 -14.07 4.48
N ALA A 487 -35.85 -13.74 3.19
CA ALA A 487 -34.73 -13.96 2.28
C ALA A 487 -33.49 -13.15 2.69
N ARG A 488 -33.67 -11.93 3.21
CA ARG A 488 -32.58 -11.09 3.71
C ARG A 488 -31.88 -11.73 4.90
N ASP A 489 -32.63 -12.19 5.89
CA ASP A 489 -32.08 -12.84 7.09
C ASP A 489 -31.28 -14.11 6.73
N ASP A 490 -31.81 -14.91 5.81
CA ASP A 490 -31.15 -16.12 5.29
C ASP A 490 -29.84 -15.78 4.55
N GLN A 491 -29.86 -14.76 3.69
CA GLN A 491 -28.66 -14.32 2.98
C GLN A 491 -27.61 -13.76 3.94
N ARG A 492 -28.03 -12.94 4.91
CA ARG A 492 -27.19 -12.35 5.94
C ARG A 492 -26.48 -13.43 6.78
N ALA A 493 -27.22 -14.43 7.25
CA ALA A 493 -26.65 -15.54 8.03
C ALA A 493 -25.60 -16.32 7.24
N ARG A 494 -25.83 -16.57 5.95
CA ARG A 494 -24.85 -17.21 5.05
C ARG A 494 -23.61 -16.34 4.87
N ALA A 495 -23.78 -15.04 4.60
CA ALA A 495 -22.69 -14.10 4.40
C ALA A 495 -21.80 -13.97 5.65
N LEU A 496 -22.40 -13.84 6.83
CA LEU A 496 -21.69 -13.79 8.11
C LEU A 496 -20.93 -15.09 8.37
N THR A 497 -21.52 -16.25 8.09
CA THR A 497 -20.83 -17.53 8.25
C THR A 497 -19.65 -17.69 7.28
N ALA A 498 -19.83 -17.27 6.02
CA ALA A 498 -18.81 -17.39 4.98
C ALA A 498 -17.60 -16.47 5.18
N TRP A 499 -17.76 -15.35 5.88
CA TRP A 499 -16.69 -14.35 6.08
C TRP A 499 -16.22 -14.20 7.52
N ALA A 500 -17.16 -14.14 8.47
CA ALA A 500 -16.87 -13.95 9.89
C ALA A 500 -16.84 -15.26 10.68
N GLY A 501 -17.01 -16.42 10.03
CA GLY A 501 -16.99 -17.74 10.67
C GLY A 501 -18.32 -18.12 11.33
N THR A 502 -18.38 -19.31 11.93
CA THR A 502 -19.59 -19.79 12.62
C THR A 502 -19.91 -18.93 13.85
N ARG A 503 -21.17 -18.96 14.28
CA ARG A 503 -21.61 -18.32 15.53
C ARG A 503 -20.76 -18.82 16.70
N SER A 504 -20.33 -17.91 17.56
CA SER A 504 -19.56 -18.19 18.78
C SER A 504 -20.41 -18.86 19.85
#